data_AF-A0AAX0WTI9-F1
#
_entry.id   AF-A0AAX0WTI9-F1
#
_cell.length_a   1.000
_cell.length_b   1.000
_cell.length_c   1.000
_cell.angle_alpha   90.00
_cell.angle_beta   90.00
_cell.angle_gamma   90.00
#
_symmetry.space_group_name_H-M   'P 1'
#
loop_
_entity.id
_entity.type
_entity.pdbx_description
1 polymer ?
#
loop_
_entity_poly.entity_id
_entity_poly.type
_entity_poly.pdbx_seq_one_letter_code
_entity_poly.pdbx_strand_id
1 'polypeptide(L)'
;MNKSLTTLMSKLNEQLNELNLNVHTVLRKKQEFEQQIQQIEERINQTTPGSLTINPTIEINRLNFITQQQEKKEALILDLKNYQDIENKLKEKIKRVKIELNMLMHYLEREETNQKKRFLDFTLT
;
A
#
# COMPACT_ATOMS: atom_id res chain seq x y z
N MET A 1 -33.90 -13.29 0.10
CA MET A 1 -32.60 -12.74 0.53
C MET A 1 -32.83 -11.51 1.40
N ASN A 2 -32.18 -11.40 2.57
CA ASN A 2 -32.37 -10.26 3.48
C ASN A 2 -31.75 -8.98 2.88
N LYS A 3 -32.58 -7.98 2.52
CA LYS A 3 -32.16 -6.72 1.87
C LYS A 3 -31.04 -5.99 2.63
N SER A 4 -31.06 -6.06 3.96
CA SER A 4 -30.04 -5.44 4.81
C SER A 4 -28.67 -6.11 4.67
N LEU A 5 -28.65 -7.44 4.49
CA LEU A 5 -27.42 -8.21 4.33
C LEU A 5 -26.78 -8.00 2.95
N THR A 6 -27.59 -7.96 1.89
CA THR A 6 -27.12 -7.61 0.54
C THR A 6 -26.51 -6.20 0.52
N THR A 7 -27.16 -5.24 1.20
CA THR A 7 -26.67 -3.87 1.31
C THR A 7 -25.33 -3.80 2.04
N LEU A 8 -25.17 -4.56 3.13
CA LEU A 8 -23.91 -4.64 3.87
C LEU A 8 -22.77 -5.22 3.01
N MET A 9 -23.02 -6.30 2.27
CA MET A 9 -22.03 -6.87 1.37
C MET A 9 -21.61 -5.91 0.26
N SER A 10 -22.56 -5.18 -0.33
CA SER A 10 -22.24 -4.12 -1.31
C SER A 10 -21.33 -3.06 -0.72
N LYS A 11 -21.62 -2.55 0.48
CA LYS A 11 -20.77 -1.57 1.17
C LYS A 11 -19.38 -2.09 1.48
N LEU A 12 -19.26 -3.35 1.93
CA LEU A 12 -17.95 -3.98 2.19
C LEU A 12 -17.14 -4.16 0.90
N ASN A 13 -17.79 -4.46 -0.22
CA ASN A 13 -17.13 -4.53 -1.53
C ASN A 13 -16.67 -3.15 -2.01
N GLU A 14 -17.48 -2.11 -1.83
CA GLU A 14 -17.08 -0.72 -2.10
C GLU A 14 -15.85 -0.32 -1.28
N GLN A 15 -15.87 -0.58 0.03
CA GLN A 15 -14.72 -0.35 0.92
C GLN A 15 -13.48 -1.14 0.48
N LEU A 16 -13.64 -2.39 0.07
CA LEU A 16 -12.54 -3.20 -0.44
C LEU A 16 -11.91 -2.58 -1.69
N ASN A 17 -12.73 -2.10 -2.62
CA ASN A 17 -12.27 -1.43 -3.84
C ASN A 17 -11.51 -0.15 -3.52
N GLU A 18 -12.04 0.69 -2.62
CA GLU A 18 -11.35 1.92 -2.16
C GLU A 18 -10.01 1.60 -1.51
N LEU A 19 -9.97 0.59 -0.64
CA LEU A 19 -8.72 0.16 0.01
C LEU A 19 -7.68 -0.32 -1.00
N ASN A 20 -8.10 -1.08 -2.03
CA ASN A 20 -7.19 -1.53 -3.10
C ASN A 20 -6.65 -0.34 -3.90
N LEU A 21 -7.48 0.65 -4.24
CA LEU A 21 -7.04 1.88 -4.92
C LEU A 21 -6.02 2.66 -4.07
N ASN A 22 -6.25 2.73 -2.77
CA ASN A 22 -5.31 3.37 -1.84
C ASN A 22 -3.97 2.62 -1.79
N VAL A 23 -3.97 1.29 -1.80
CA VAL A 23 -2.74 0.49 -1.88
C VAL A 23 -1.98 0.78 -3.18
N HIS A 24 -2.66 0.82 -4.33
CA HIS A 24 -2.02 1.17 -5.59
C HIS A 24 -1.39 2.57 -5.57
N THR A 25 -2.06 3.53 -4.96
CA THR A 25 -1.54 4.90 -4.79
C THR A 25 -0.29 4.92 -3.94
N VAL A 26 -0.30 4.21 -2.81
CA VAL A 26 0.85 4.07 -1.91
C VAL A 26 2.03 3.40 -2.61
N LEU A 27 1.79 2.30 -3.35
CA LEU A 27 2.84 1.60 -4.10
C LEU A 27 3.50 2.50 -5.15
N ARG A 28 2.70 3.30 -5.88
CA ARG A 28 3.24 4.26 -6.84
C ARG A 28 4.14 5.29 -6.16
N LYS A 29 3.73 5.82 -5.00
CA LYS A 29 4.52 6.80 -4.24
C LYS A 29 5.82 6.21 -3.70
N LYS A 30 5.80 4.97 -3.21
CA LYS A 30 7.02 4.26 -2.79
C LYS A 30 8.01 4.12 -3.96
N GLN A 31 7.52 3.70 -5.13
CA GLN A 31 8.36 3.56 -6.33
C GLN A 31 8.96 4.92 -6.75
N GLU A 32 8.18 5.99 -6.67
CA GLU A 32 8.66 7.36 -6.94
C GLU A 32 9.80 7.75 -6.00
N PHE A 33 9.68 7.45 -4.70
CA PHE A 33 10.74 7.72 -3.73
C PHE A 33 11.99 6.85 -3.97
N GLU A 34 11.82 5.56 -4.26
CA GLU A 34 12.94 4.67 -4.60
C GLU A 34 13.73 5.19 -5.81
N GLN A 35 13.03 5.66 -6.85
CA GLN A 35 13.66 6.27 -8.02
C GLN A 35 14.40 7.57 -7.67
N GLN A 36 13.81 8.44 -6.85
CA GLN A 36 14.46 9.68 -6.44
C GLN A 36 15.70 9.42 -5.59
N ILE A 37 15.66 8.43 -4.68
CA ILE A 37 16.81 7.99 -3.89
C ILE A 37 17.92 7.50 -4.81
N GLN A 38 17.60 6.65 -5.79
CA GLN A 38 18.59 6.14 -6.74
C GLN A 38 19.23 7.29 -7.56
N GLN A 39 18.43 8.25 -8.04
CA GLN A 39 18.95 9.41 -8.75
C GLN A 39 19.88 10.28 -7.90
N ILE A 40 19.59 10.42 -6.60
CA ILE A 40 20.46 11.12 -5.66
C ILE A 40 21.79 10.38 -5.50
N GLU A 41 21.74 9.05 -5.33
CA GLU A 41 22.95 8.23 -5.22
C GLU A 41 23.82 8.32 -6.47
N GLU A 42 23.22 8.26 -7.66
CA GLU A 42 23.92 8.43 -8.93
C GLU A 42 24.61 9.81 -9.00
N ARG A 43 23.91 10.88 -8.60
CA ARG A 43 24.48 12.24 -8.57
C ARG A 43 25.65 12.35 -7.59
N ILE A 44 25.53 11.77 -6.40
CA ILE A 44 26.64 11.76 -5.43
C ILE A 44 27.84 11.01 -6.01
N ASN A 45 27.62 9.84 -6.59
CA ASN A 45 28.69 9.02 -7.18
C ASN A 45 29.37 9.67 -8.40
N GLN A 46 28.69 10.57 -9.10
CA GLN A 46 29.26 11.34 -10.21
C GLN A 46 30.17 12.49 -9.77
N THR A 47 30.16 12.88 -8.49
CA THR A 47 30.99 13.98 -7.99
C THR A 47 32.47 13.64 -7.77
N THR A 48 32.96 12.50 -8.28
CA THR A 48 34.34 12.03 -8.08
C THR A 48 35.37 13.07 -8.56
N PRO A 49 36.39 13.40 -7.75
CA PRO A 49 37.37 14.42 -8.13
C PRO A 49 38.30 13.85 -9.20
N GLY A 50 38.36 14.53 -10.36
CA GLY A 50 39.23 14.15 -11.48
C GLY A 50 40.64 14.71 -11.42
N SER A 51 41.03 15.43 -10.37
CA SER A 51 42.31 16.15 -10.29
C SER A 51 43.26 15.53 -9.28
N LEU A 52 44.53 15.37 -9.69
CA LEU A 52 45.66 15.00 -8.82
C LEU A 52 46.04 16.09 -7.82
N THR A 53 45.61 17.33 -8.05
CA THR A 53 45.80 18.47 -7.14
C THR A 53 44.46 18.92 -6.56
N ILE A 54 44.39 18.96 -5.23
CA ILE A 54 43.20 19.38 -4.49
C ILE A 54 43.13 20.91 -4.48
N ASN A 55 42.07 21.47 -5.05
CA ASN A 55 41.71 22.86 -4.84
C ASN A 55 40.74 22.93 -3.64
N PRO A 56 41.12 23.57 -2.52
CA PRO A 56 40.30 23.59 -1.30
C PRO A 56 38.89 24.15 -1.52
N THR A 57 38.74 25.21 -2.31
CA THR A 57 37.42 25.83 -2.58
C THR A 57 36.51 24.89 -3.37
N ILE A 58 37.07 24.19 -4.36
CA ILE A 58 36.31 23.20 -5.16
C ILE A 58 35.89 22.02 -4.28
N GLU A 59 36.78 21.54 -3.41
CA GLU A 59 36.48 20.43 -2.51
C GLU A 59 35.41 20.81 -1.46
N ILE A 60 35.47 22.01 -0.89
CA ILE A 60 34.43 22.51 0.03
C ILE A 60 33.06 22.57 -0.67
N ASN A 61 33.00 23.11 -1.89
CA ASN A 61 31.75 23.19 -2.65
C ASN A 61 31.20 21.79 -2.98
N ARG A 62 32.08 20.85 -3.33
CA ARG A 62 31.71 19.46 -3.59
C ARG A 62 31.16 18.78 -2.33
N LEU A 63 31.85 18.91 -1.20
CA LEU A 63 31.38 18.35 0.08
C LEU A 63 30.04 18.95 0.47
N ASN A 64 29.86 20.26 0.37
CA ASN A 64 28.58 20.93 0.63
C ASN A 64 27.45 20.38 -0.25
N PHE A 65 27.72 20.15 -1.54
CA PHE A 65 26.76 19.54 -2.44
C PHE A 65 26.40 18.11 -2.00
N ILE A 66 27.40 17.27 -1.68
CA ILE A 66 27.18 15.90 -1.23
C ILE A 66 26.34 15.89 0.05
N THR A 67 26.66 16.75 1.03
CA THR A 67 25.89 16.88 2.28
C THR A 67 24.43 17.21 1.99
N GLN A 68 24.15 18.20 1.14
CA GLN A 68 22.76 18.56 0.79
C GLN A 68 22.01 17.43 0.08
N GLN A 69 22.69 16.66 -0.77
CA GLN A 69 22.07 15.50 -1.43
C GLN A 69 21.79 14.38 -0.42
N GLN A 70 22.71 14.14 0.52
CA GLN A 70 22.56 13.14 1.56
C GLN A 70 21.38 13.47 2.51
N GLU A 71 21.24 14.73 2.91
CA GLU A 71 20.09 15.19 3.72
C GLU A 71 18.75 14.94 3.00
N LYS A 72 18.68 15.22 1.69
CA LYS A 72 17.50 14.94 0.87
C LYS A 72 17.19 13.44 0.79
N LYS A 73 18.22 12.61 0.62
CA LYS A 73 18.09 11.16 0.61
C LYS A 73 17.52 10.64 1.93
N GLU A 74 18.02 11.15 3.05
CA GLU A 74 17.55 10.76 4.39
C GLU A 74 16.07 11.12 4.62
N ALA A 75 15.66 12.31 4.17
CA ALA A 75 14.24 12.70 4.20
C ALA A 75 13.36 11.74 3.37
N LEU A 76 13.79 11.40 2.14
CA LEU A 76 13.07 10.46 1.28
C LEU A 76 13.00 9.04 1.87
N ILE A 77 14.06 8.57 2.55
CA ILE A 77 14.07 7.27 3.22
C ILE A 77 13.04 7.25 4.37
N LEU A 78 12.94 8.34 5.12
CA LEU A 78 11.94 8.46 6.18
C LEU A 78 10.52 8.42 5.61
N ASP A 79 10.28 9.15 4.52
CA ASP A 79 8.99 9.12 3.82
C ASP A 79 8.66 7.73 3.25
N LEU A 80 9.64 7.04 2.66
CA LEU A 80 9.48 5.67 2.18
C LEU A 80 9.05 4.71 3.30
N LYS A 81 9.67 4.83 4.48
CA LYS A 81 9.30 4.05 5.67
C LYS A 81 7.87 4.35 6.12
N ASN A 82 7.48 5.62 6.16
CA ASN A 82 6.12 6.03 6.50
C ASN A 82 5.08 5.41 5.54
N TYR A 83 5.37 5.43 4.24
CA TYR A 83 4.49 4.82 3.24
C TYR A 83 4.45 3.28 3.34
N GLN A 84 5.53 2.64 3.74
CA GLN A 84 5.53 1.19 4.02
C GLN A 84 4.64 0.84 5.22
N ASP A 85 4.63 1.66 6.27
CA ASP A 85 3.72 1.48 7.40
C ASP A 85 2.25 1.68 7.00
N ILE A 86 1.96 2.66 6.14
CA ILE A 86 0.63 2.88 5.58
C ILE A 86 0.19 1.66 4.74
N GLU A 87 1.07 1.15 3.87
CA GLU A 87 0.82 -0.04 3.06
C GLU A 87 0.42 -1.24 3.93
N ASN A 88 1.19 -1.50 5.00
CA ASN A 88 0.91 -2.59 5.94
C ASN A 88 -0.46 -2.43 6.60
N LYS A 89 -0.79 -1.21 7.07
CA LYS A 89 -2.10 -0.91 7.66
C LYS A 89 -3.25 -1.13 6.67
N LEU A 90 -3.07 -0.76 5.41
CA LEU A 90 -4.07 -0.97 4.36
C LEU A 90 -4.25 -2.46 4.04
N LYS A 91 -3.16 -3.23 3.92
CA LYS A 91 -3.22 -4.68 3.70
C LYS A 91 -3.95 -5.41 4.83
N GLU A 92 -3.70 -5.02 6.08
CA GLU A 92 -4.42 -5.59 7.23
C GLU A 92 -5.91 -5.23 7.24
N LYS A 93 -6.28 -4.02 6.81
CA LYS A 93 -7.69 -3.65 6.61
C LYS A 93 -8.34 -4.48 5.50
N ILE A 94 -7.69 -4.63 4.35
CA ILE A 94 -8.16 -5.45 3.23
C ILE A 94 -8.39 -6.90 3.69
N LYS A 95 -7.44 -7.47 4.44
CA LYS A 95 -7.55 -8.82 4.99
C LYS A 95 -8.79 -8.97 5.86
N ARG A 96 -9.05 -8.02 6.76
CA ARG A 96 -10.25 -8.03 7.63
C ARG A 96 -11.54 -7.96 6.82
N VAL A 97 -11.65 -7.02 5.88
CA VAL A 97 -12.84 -6.88 5.02
C VAL A 97 -13.09 -8.15 4.20
N LYS A 98 -12.04 -8.80 3.68
CA LYS A 98 -12.16 -10.09 2.97
C LYS A 98 -12.68 -11.21 3.87
N ILE A 99 -12.20 -11.28 5.12
CA ILE A 99 -12.70 -12.25 6.10
C ILE A 99 -14.18 -12.00 6.40
N GLU A 100 -14.57 -10.75 6.63
CA GLU A 100 -15.97 -10.36 6.86
C GLU A 100 -16.87 -10.74 5.68
N LEU A 101 -16.48 -10.39 4.45
CA LEU A 101 -17.21 -10.78 3.24
C LEU A 101 -17.37 -12.30 3.13
N ASN A 102 -16.31 -13.07 3.42
CA ASN A 102 -16.37 -14.53 3.37
C ASN A 102 -17.32 -15.11 4.43
N MET A 103 -17.33 -14.54 5.64
CA MET A 103 -18.27 -14.94 6.69
C MET A 103 -19.73 -14.68 6.28
N LEU A 104 -20.00 -13.51 5.68
CA LEU A 104 -21.35 -13.19 5.19
C LEU A 104 -21.79 -14.09 4.05
N MET A 105 -20.87 -14.45 3.15
CA MET A 105 -21.13 -15.39 2.05
C MET A 105 -21.50 -16.78 2.58
N HIS A 106 -20.72 -17.33 3.51
CA HIS A 106 -21.04 -18.62 4.14
C HIS A 106 -22.34 -18.59 4.93
N TYR A 107 -22.66 -17.47 5.57
CA TYR A 107 -23.95 -17.30 6.24
C TYR A 107 -25.11 -17.38 5.23
N LEU A 108 -25.00 -16.70 4.08
CA LEU A 108 -26.00 -16.77 3.01
C LEU A 108 -26.17 -18.19 2.45
N GLU A 109 -25.07 -18.88 2.17
CA GLU A 109 -25.09 -20.27 1.68
C GLU A 109 -25.84 -21.21 2.64
N ARG A 110 -25.60 -21.06 3.95
CA ARG A 110 -26.30 -21.83 4.98
C ARG A 110 -27.79 -21.50 5.03
N GLU A 111 -28.15 -20.22 4.99
CA GLU A 111 -29.55 -19.78 4.98
C GLU A 111 -30.31 -20.34 3.76
N GLU A 112 -29.71 -20.28 2.56
CA GLU A 112 -30.31 -20.84 1.35
C GLU A 112 -30.49 -22.36 1.44
N THR A 113 -29.49 -23.06 1.98
CA THR A 113 -29.54 -24.51 2.16
C THR A 113 -30.63 -24.91 3.17
N ASN A 114 -30.76 -24.16 4.26
CA ASN A 114 -31.77 -24.40 5.30
C ASN A 114 -33.19 -24.10 4.81
N GLN A 115 -33.35 -23.04 4.01
CA GLN A 115 -34.64 -22.71 3.39
C GLN A 115 -35.07 -23.80 2.41
N LYS A 116 -34.16 -24.31 1.56
CA LYS A 116 -34.44 -25.42 0.63
C LYS A 116 -34.88 -26.69 1.38
N LYS A 117 -34.20 -27.05 2.47
CA LYS A 117 -34.56 -28.22 3.29
C LYS A 117 -35.97 -28.09 3.90
N ARG A 118 -36.28 -26.95 4.54
CA ARG A 118 -37.61 -26.70 5.11
C ARG A 118 -38.73 -26.74 4.06
N PHE A 119 -38.45 -26.27 2.85
CA PHE A 119 -39.42 -26.31 1.75
C PHE A 119 -39.70 -27.74 1.29
N LEU A 120 -38.65 -28.58 1.17
CA LEU A 120 -38.77 -30.01 0.84
C LEU A 120 -39.56 -30.78 1.91
N ASP A 121 -39.30 -30.53 3.20
CA ASP A 121 -40.01 -31.18 4.30
C ASP A 121 -41.51 -30.82 4.32
N PHE A 122 -41.86 -29.57 3.96
CA PHE A 122 -43.25 -29.10 3.88
C PHE A 122 -44.02 -29.69 2.69
N THR A 123 -43.36 -30.00 1.58
CA THR A 123 -44.00 -30.61 0.40
C THR A 123 -44.21 -32.13 0.51
N LEU A 124 -43.59 -32.77 1.50
CA LEU A 124 -43.67 -34.21 1.75
C LEU A 124 -44.64 -34.57 2.91
N THR A 125 -45.34 -33.58 3.46
CA THR A 125 -46.42 -33.74 4.45
C THR A 125 -47.77 -33.40 3.83
#